data_AF-A0A367HT58-F1
#
_entry.id   AF-A0A367HT58-F1
#
_cell.length_a   1.000
_cell.length_b   1.000
_cell.length_c   1.000
_cell.angle_alpha   90.00
_cell.angle_beta   90.00
_cell.angle_gamma   90.00
#
_symmetry.space_group_name_H-M   'P 1'
#
loop_
_entity.id
_entity.type
_entity.pdbx_description
1 polymer ?
#
loop_
_entity_poly.entity_id
_entity_poly.type
_entity_poly.pdbx_seq_one_letter_code
_entity_poly.pdbx_strand_id
1 'polypeptide(L)'
;MENSASPAQPAARPVVLRLRRTLIWVPLAAIAVAVLWCVAAASVFDGPNGGFAGPVMAVSGVAVLVAAATFAGYLVRPLRIDVDADALTVRLPTWLAGRIDWDDVTAVTALAVRTGTRVRRFLVVDLRSPALPYISRPRSMYRRLAPALGRAEHAHGLCFEEQVFDFDAAELLGVVAAFAPDEVAVENRTVEPADSPWEF
;
A
#
# COMPACT_ATOMS: atom_id res chain seq x y z
N MET A 1 17.25 17.76 43.11
CA MET A 1 17.42 17.53 41.67
C MET A 1 17.40 16.02 41.47
N GLU A 2 16.22 15.45 41.27
CA GLU A 2 16.06 14.01 41.02
C GLU A 2 16.04 13.78 39.50
N ASN A 3 17.08 13.11 39.02
CA ASN A 3 17.13 12.50 37.71
C ASN A 3 16.29 11.22 37.74
N SER A 4 15.03 11.30 37.33
CA SER A 4 14.24 10.11 37.02
C SER A 4 14.58 9.67 35.59
N ALA A 5 15.66 8.89 35.48
CA ALA A 5 15.89 8.06 34.30
C ALA A 5 14.76 7.02 34.24
N SER A 6 13.79 7.25 33.36
CA SER A 6 12.76 6.27 33.05
C SER A 6 13.46 5.00 32.55
N PRO A 7 13.15 3.81 33.08
CA PRO A 7 13.80 2.58 32.64
C PRO A 7 13.51 2.38 31.16
N ALA A 8 14.57 2.22 30.36
CA ALA A 8 14.48 1.85 28.96
C ALA A 8 13.67 0.55 28.86
N GLN A 9 12.40 0.70 28.50
CA GLN A 9 11.48 -0.38 28.25
C GLN A 9 12.08 -1.23 27.12
N PRO A 10 12.13 -2.57 27.25
CA PRO A 10 12.75 -3.41 26.24
C PRO A 10 12.10 -3.13 24.88
N ALA A 11 12.91 -2.77 23.88
CA ALA A 11 12.44 -2.50 22.53
C ALA A 11 11.60 -3.69 22.06
N ALA A 12 10.28 -3.48 21.94
CA ALA A 12 9.36 -4.49 21.46
C ALA A 12 9.83 -4.93 20.07
N ARG A 13 9.89 -6.24 19.83
CA ARG A 13 10.30 -6.71 18.52
C ARG A 13 9.22 -6.30 17.51
N PRO A 14 9.58 -5.57 16.44
CA PRO A 14 8.63 -5.14 15.43
C PRO A 14 7.91 -6.34 14.80
N VAL A 15 6.58 -6.27 14.71
CA VAL A 15 5.79 -7.27 14.00
C VAL A 15 5.74 -6.88 12.52
N VAL A 16 6.57 -7.57 11.72
CA VAL A 16 6.68 -7.30 10.29
C VAL A 16 5.71 -8.16 9.50
N LEU A 17 4.61 -7.56 9.06
CA LEU A 17 3.67 -8.21 8.14
C LEU A 17 4.14 -8.01 6.70
N ARG A 18 4.27 -9.11 5.96
CA ARG A 18 4.84 -9.12 4.60
C ARG A 18 3.78 -9.55 3.60
N LEU A 19 3.61 -8.78 2.53
CA LEU A 19 2.78 -9.20 1.41
C LEU A 19 3.21 -10.53 0.80
N ARG A 20 2.24 -11.42 0.62
CA ARG A 20 2.38 -12.57 -0.26
C ARG A 20 2.38 -12.09 -1.69
N ARG A 21 3.26 -12.68 -2.51
CA ARG A 21 3.15 -12.58 -3.97
C ARG A 21 1.93 -13.38 -4.40
N THR A 22 0.73 -12.82 -4.29
CA THR A 22 -0.28 -13.12 -5.29
C THR A 22 0.37 -12.79 -6.62
N LEU A 23 0.39 -13.74 -7.55
CA LEU A 23 1.06 -13.59 -8.84
C LEU A 23 0.29 -12.54 -9.64
N ILE A 24 0.52 -11.27 -9.33
CA ILE A 24 -0.01 -10.17 -10.10
C ILE A 24 0.74 -10.27 -11.42
N TRP A 25 0.04 -10.68 -12.49
CA TRP A 25 0.61 -10.74 -13.82
C TRP A 25 1.16 -9.39 -14.27
N VAL A 26 0.70 -8.29 -13.66
CA VAL A 26 1.09 -6.91 -13.97
C VAL A 26 2.62 -6.69 -13.90
N PRO A 27 3.36 -7.05 -12.83
CA PRO A 27 4.81 -6.95 -12.83
C PRO A 27 5.52 -7.78 -13.90
N LEU A 28 5.07 -9.02 -14.15
CA LEU A 28 5.59 -9.87 -15.21
C LEU A 28 5.30 -9.28 -16.60
N ALA A 29 4.09 -8.78 -16.82
CA ALA A 29 3.66 -8.12 -18.03
C ALA A 29 4.42 -6.81 -18.26
N ALA A 30 4.69 -6.01 -17.22
CA ALA A 30 5.47 -4.79 -17.33
C ALA A 30 6.93 -5.07 -17.76
N ILE A 31 7.53 -6.13 -17.21
CA ILE A 31 8.87 -6.59 -17.62
C ILE A 31 8.82 -7.12 -19.06
N ALA A 32 7.82 -7.93 -19.41
CA ALA A 32 7.66 -8.45 -20.78
C ALA A 32 7.44 -7.31 -21.79
N VAL A 33 6.62 -6.31 -21.46
CA VAL A 33 6.41 -5.10 -22.25
C VAL A 33 7.70 -4.31 -22.40
N ALA A 34 8.51 -4.19 -21.34
CA ALA A 34 9.82 -3.54 -21.45
C ALA A 34 10.77 -4.29 -22.40
N VAL A 35 10.80 -5.62 -22.34
CA VAL A 35 11.60 -6.45 -23.26
C VAL A 35 11.10 -6.30 -24.70
N LEU A 36 9.79 -6.41 -24.93
CA LEU A 36 9.16 -6.20 -26.24
C LEU A 36 9.43 -4.80 -26.79
N TRP A 37 9.36 -3.77 -25.92
CA TRP A 37 9.69 -2.40 -26.26
C TRP A 37 11.14 -2.30 -26.73
N CYS A 38 12.10 -2.88 -26.00
CA CYS A 38 13.52 -2.82 -26.36
C CYS A 38 13.79 -3.44 -27.75
N VAL A 39 13.13 -4.56 -28.05
CA VAL A 39 13.25 -5.22 -29.36
C VAL A 39 12.63 -4.35 -30.47
N ALA A 40 11.43 -3.81 -30.24
CA ALA A 40 10.75 -2.95 -31.21
C ALA A 40 11.53 -1.66 -31.47
N ALA A 41 12.06 -1.02 -30.43
CA ALA A 41 12.83 0.20 -30.55
C ALA A 41 14.11 0.02 -31.36
N ALA A 42 14.86 -1.07 -31.12
CA ALA A 42 16.05 -1.39 -31.90
C ALA A 42 15.73 -1.44 -33.40
N SER A 43 14.62 -2.09 -33.79
CA SER A 43 14.20 -2.17 -35.19
C SER A 43 13.78 -0.82 -35.81
N VAL A 44 13.36 0.16 -35.00
CA VAL A 44 12.94 1.50 -35.45
C VAL A 44 14.12 2.46 -35.57
N PHE A 45 15.09 2.38 -34.65
CA PHE A 45 16.32 3.18 -34.73
C PHE A 45 17.19 2.79 -35.94
N ASP A 46 17.24 1.50 -36.26
CA ASP A 46 17.95 1.00 -37.44
C ASP A 46 17.15 1.13 -38.75
N GLY A 47 15.88 1.55 -38.65
CA GLY A 47 14.95 1.66 -39.77
C GLY A 47 14.92 3.04 -40.45
N PRO A 48 14.30 3.14 -41.64
CA PRO A 48 14.29 4.36 -42.46
C PRO A 48 13.60 5.57 -41.81
N ASN A 49 12.82 5.34 -40.74
CA ASN A 49 12.09 6.39 -39.99
C ASN A 49 12.76 6.77 -38.66
N GLY A 50 13.99 6.29 -38.39
CA GLY A 50 14.68 6.46 -37.10
C GLY A 50 14.89 7.91 -36.67
N GLY A 51 15.05 8.84 -37.62
CA GLY A 51 15.27 10.27 -37.33
C GLY A 51 14.10 10.97 -36.62
N PHE A 52 12.86 10.54 -36.84
CA PHE A 52 11.66 11.11 -36.20
C PHE A 52 10.99 10.16 -35.21
N ALA A 53 10.99 8.85 -35.49
CA ALA A 53 10.37 7.85 -34.61
C ALA A 53 11.26 7.48 -33.42
N GLY A 54 12.58 7.64 -33.53
CA GLY A 54 13.56 7.35 -32.46
C GLY A 54 13.36 8.20 -31.20
N PRO A 55 13.22 9.54 -31.29
CA PRO A 55 12.97 10.38 -30.12
C PRO A 55 11.67 10.04 -29.38
N VAL A 56 10.57 9.78 -30.11
CA VAL A 56 9.28 9.38 -29.52
C VAL A 56 9.39 8.02 -28.82
N MET A 57 10.08 7.07 -29.46
CA MET A 57 10.44 5.80 -28.85
C MET A 57 11.24 6.06 -27.54
N ALA A 58 12.35 6.79 -27.56
CA ALA A 58 13.18 7.02 -26.38
C ALA A 58 12.37 7.58 -25.19
N VAL A 59 11.50 8.57 -25.41
CA VAL A 59 10.65 9.13 -24.35
C VAL A 59 9.66 8.10 -23.81
N SER A 60 9.02 7.32 -24.68
CA SER A 60 8.12 6.23 -24.25
C SER A 60 8.88 5.13 -23.49
N GLY A 61 10.11 4.83 -23.89
CA GLY A 61 10.98 3.84 -23.25
C GLY A 61 11.34 4.20 -21.81
N VAL A 62 11.56 5.50 -21.51
CA VAL A 62 11.78 5.99 -20.14
C VAL A 62 10.56 5.69 -19.27
N ALA A 63 9.34 5.94 -19.75
CA ALA A 63 8.12 5.65 -18.99
C ALA A 63 7.95 4.14 -18.74
N VAL A 64 8.23 3.31 -19.75
CA VAL A 64 8.19 1.84 -19.64
C VAL A 64 9.24 1.32 -18.66
N LEU A 65 10.46 1.86 -18.68
CA LEU A 65 11.53 1.53 -17.72
C LEU A 65 11.18 1.93 -16.29
N VAL A 66 10.62 3.11 -16.08
CA VAL A 66 10.17 3.57 -14.76
C VAL A 66 9.07 2.66 -14.22
N ALA A 67 8.11 2.28 -15.07
CA ALA A 67 7.07 1.31 -14.71
C ALA A 67 7.69 -0.06 -14.36
N ALA A 68 8.54 -0.61 -15.22
CA ALA A 68 9.19 -1.90 -15.01
C ALA A 68 10.06 -1.92 -13.75
N ALA A 69 10.85 -0.87 -13.49
CA ALA A 69 11.67 -0.75 -12.28
C ALA A 69 10.80 -0.67 -11.02
N THR A 70 9.69 0.08 -11.08
CA THR A 70 8.70 0.16 -9.99
C THR A 70 8.11 -1.21 -9.70
N PHE A 71 7.64 -1.92 -10.72
CA PHE A 71 7.03 -3.24 -10.61
C PHE A 71 8.01 -4.36 -10.23
N ALA A 72 9.25 -4.31 -10.73
CA ALA A 72 10.34 -5.16 -10.27
C ALA A 72 10.67 -4.90 -8.80
N GLY A 73 10.60 -3.64 -8.34
CA GLY A 73 10.67 -3.27 -6.94
C GLY A 73 9.62 -4.01 -6.09
N TYR A 74 8.36 -4.10 -6.53
CA TYR A 74 7.32 -4.89 -5.87
C TYR A 74 7.63 -6.40 -5.83
N LEU A 75 8.36 -6.92 -6.81
CA LEU A 75 8.82 -8.32 -6.77
C LEU A 75 9.93 -8.49 -5.73
N VAL A 76 10.96 -7.64 -5.75
CA VAL A 76 12.17 -7.81 -4.94
C VAL A 76 11.98 -7.35 -3.48
N ARG A 77 11.15 -6.35 -3.24
CA ARG A 77 10.85 -5.78 -1.92
C ARG A 77 9.34 -5.82 -1.69
N PRO A 78 8.82 -6.77 -0.88
CA PRO A 78 7.42 -6.74 -0.50
C PRO A 78 7.16 -5.48 0.33
N LEU A 79 6.05 -4.81 0.07
CA LEU A 79 5.53 -3.80 1.00
C LEU A 79 5.27 -4.45 2.38
N ARG A 80 5.55 -3.67 3.42
CA ARG A 80 5.50 -4.12 4.81
C ARG A 80 4.75 -3.12 5.66
N ILE A 81 3.96 -3.64 6.57
CA ILE A 81 3.39 -2.88 7.67
C ILE A 81 4.14 -3.33 8.91
N ASP A 82 4.64 -2.36 9.66
CA ASP A 82 5.31 -2.58 10.93
C ASP A 82 4.54 -1.83 12.02
N VAL A 83 4.27 -2.51 13.12
CA VAL A 83 3.56 -1.94 14.28
C VAL A 83 4.58 -1.83 15.39
N ASP A 84 4.94 -0.59 15.71
CA ASP A 84 5.77 -0.24 16.85
C ASP A 84 4.88 0.36 17.95
N ALA A 85 5.35 0.31 19.20
CA ALA A 85 4.61 0.87 20.33
C ALA A 85 4.37 2.38 20.15
N ASP A 86 5.32 3.07 19.51
CA ASP A 86 5.27 4.53 19.33
C ASP A 86 4.74 4.95 17.95
N ALA A 87 4.66 4.03 16.97
CA ALA A 87 4.27 4.38 15.61
C ALA A 87 3.86 3.20 14.71
N LEU A 88 3.02 3.49 13.72
CA LEU A 88 2.74 2.63 12.59
C LEU A 88 3.67 2.97 11.41
N THR A 89 4.48 2.03 10.95
CA THR A 89 5.35 2.25 9.79
C THR A 89 4.86 1.51 8.55
N VAL A 90 4.77 2.23 7.43
CA VAL A 90 4.35 1.68 6.14
C VAL A 90 5.48 1.79 5.13
N ARG A 91 6.01 0.64 4.70
CA ARG A 91 7.16 0.57 3.77
C ARG A 91 6.71 0.15 2.38
N LEU A 92 6.58 1.12 1.48
CA LEU A 92 6.32 0.84 0.06
C LEU A 92 7.63 0.54 -0.68
N PRO A 93 7.63 -0.25 -1.77
CA PRO A 93 8.87 -0.69 -2.40
C PRO A 93 9.64 0.44 -3.08
N THR A 94 8.92 1.48 -3.49
CA THR A 94 9.45 2.65 -4.21
C THR A 94 9.50 3.92 -3.37
N TRP A 95 8.97 3.91 -2.15
CA TRP A 95 8.98 5.08 -1.27
C TRP A 95 9.80 4.76 -0.02
N LEU A 96 10.67 5.70 0.37
CA LEU A 96 11.27 5.67 1.70
C LEU A 96 10.13 5.55 2.71
N ALA A 97 10.32 4.65 3.69
CA ALA A 97 9.33 4.29 4.69
C ALA A 97 8.63 5.53 5.27
N GLY A 98 7.30 5.54 5.25
CA GLY A 98 6.54 6.53 6.02
C GLY A 98 6.34 5.99 7.42
N ARG A 99 6.86 6.69 8.44
CA ARG A 99 6.48 6.48 9.84
C ARG A 99 5.27 7.38 10.12
N ILE A 100 4.24 6.81 10.71
CA ILE A 100 3.02 7.49 11.13
C ILE A 100 2.94 7.28 12.63
N ASP A 101 3.11 8.34 13.40
CA ASP A 101 2.98 8.23 14.86
C ASP A 101 1.51 7.97 15.22
N TRP A 102 1.27 7.30 16.35
CA TRP A 102 -0.10 6.99 16.77
C TRP A 102 -0.97 8.24 16.96
N ASP A 103 -0.35 9.39 17.27
CA ASP A 103 -1.01 10.70 17.34
C ASP A 103 -1.64 11.15 16.02
N ASP A 104 -1.13 10.67 14.88
CA ASP A 104 -1.69 10.94 13.57
C ASP A 104 -2.80 9.95 13.18
N VAL A 105 -2.95 8.83 13.90
CA VAL A 105 -3.98 7.82 13.66
C VAL A 105 -5.24 8.16 14.45
N THR A 106 -6.38 8.19 13.77
CA THR A 106 -7.68 8.48 14.42
C THR A 106 -8.49 7.22 14.67
N ALA A 107 -8.41 6.25 13.75
CA ALA A 107 -9.08 4.97 13.89
C ALA A 107 -8.40 3.90 13.03
N VAL A 108 -8.50 2.65 13.47
CA VAL A 108 -8.16 1.48 12.67
C VAL A 108 -9.36 0.56 12.60
N THR A 109 -9.75 0.15 11.40
CA THR A 109 -10.95 -0.66 11.19
C THR A 109 -10.65 -1.81 10.25
N ALA A 110 -10.97 -3.03 10.66
CA ALA A 110 -11.05 -4.17 9.75
C ALA A 110 -12.47 -4.24 9.15
N LEU A 111 -12.56 -4.31 7.83
CA LEU A 111 -13.84 -4.29 7.10
C LEU A 111 -13.90 -5.43 6.10
N ALA A 112 -15.05 -6.11 6.02
CA ALA A 112 -15.37 -6.99 4.90
C ALA A 112 -16.16 -6.20 3.84
N VAL A 113 -15.76 -6.30 2.57
CA VAL A 113 -16.44 -5.64 1.44
C VAL A 113 -16.76 -6.66 0.37
N ARG A 114 -17.97 -6.54 -0.19
CA ARG A 114 -18.40 -7.36 -1.32
C ARG A 114 -17.93 -6.73 -2.63
N THR A 115 -17.10 -7.45 -3.37
CA THR A 115 -16.66 -7.10 -4.73
C THR A 115 -17.18 -8.15 -5.71
N GLY A 116 -18.28 -7.85 -6.40
CA GLY A 116 -19.00 -8.82 -7.22
C GLY A 116 -19.43 -10.05 -6.40
N THR A 117 -19.00 -11.25 -6.83
CA THR A 117 -19.29 -12.52 -6.14
C THR A 117 -18.33 -12.85 -5.00
N ARG A 118 -17.29 -12.03 -4.76
CA ARG A 118 -16.24 -12.31 -3.77
C ARG A 118 -16.30 -11.32 -2.61
N VAL A 119 -16.10 -11.83 -1.40
CA VAL A 119 -15.86 -10.99 -0.20
C VAL A 119 -14.36 -10.82 -0.04
N ARG A 120 -13.92 -9.58 0.17
CA ARG A 120 -12.52 -9.22 0.46
C ARG A 120 -12.47 -8.47 1.78
N ARG A 121 -11.45 -8.72 2.58
CA ARG A 121 -11.24 -7.94 3.82
C ARG A 121 -10.16 -6.89 3.62
N PHE A 122 -10.35 -5.79 4.32
CA PHE A 122 -9.48 -4.64 4.28
C PHE A 122 -9.16 -4.18 5.69
N LEU A 123 -7.91 -3.77 5.92
CA LEU A 123 -7.54 -2.96 7.07
C LEU A 123 -7.50 -1.50 6.63
N VAL A 124 -8.29 -0.67 7.28
CA VAL A 124 -8.42 0.75 7.01
C VAL A 124 -7.83 1.51 8.19
N VAL A 125 -6.91 2.42 7.90
CA VAL A 125 -6.26 3.29 8.89
C VAL A 125 -6.64 4.72 8.55
N ASP A 126 -7.44 5.35 9.40
CA ASP A 126 -7.82 6.75 9.28
C ASP A 126 -6.75 7.64 9.93
N LEU A 127 -6.42 8.74 9.25
CA LEU A 127 -5.33 9.64 9.61
C LEU A 127 -5.83 11.08 9.74
N ARG A 128 -5.23 11.84 10.65
CA ARG A 128 -5.43 13.30 10.77
C ARG A 128 -4.86 14.05 9.57
N SER A 129 -3.75 13.57 9.04
CA SER A 129 -2.98 14.22 8.00
C SER A 129 -2.57 13.23 6.89
N PRO A 130 -2.25 13.70 5.67
CA PRO A 130 -1.87 12.82 4.57
C PRO A 130 -0.43 12.31 4.74
N ALA A 131 -0.26 11.04 5.15
CA ALA A 131 1.07 10.47 5.40
C ALA A 131 1.81 9.92 4.16
N LEU A 132 1.10 9.51 3.11
CA LEU A 132 1.72 8.91 1.91
C LEU A 132 1.41 9.71 0.63
N PRO A 133 2.29 9.69 -0.38
CA PRO A 133 2.02 10.31 -1.68
C PRO A 133 0.71 9.81 -2.30
N TYR A 134 0.05 10.69 -3.05
CA TYR A 134 -1.23 10.42 -3.69
C TYR A 134 -1.23 9.15 -4.56
N ILE A 135 -0.11 8.88 -5.22
CA ILE A 135 0.07 7.75 -6.13
C ILE A 135 0.32 6.41 -5.43
N SER A 136 0.41 6.40 -4.09
CA SER A 136 0.53 5.14 -3.35
C SER A 136 -0.79 4.35 -3.38
N ARG A 137 -0.70 3.05 -3.69
CA ARG A 137 -1.88 2.15 -3.73
C ARG A 137 -2.70 2.18 -2.43
N PRO A 138 -2.11 2.18 -1.22
CA PRO A 138 -2.91 2.24 0.00
C PRO A 138 -3.75 3.50 0.12
N ARG A 139 -3.19 4.67 -0.25
CA ARG A 139 -3.92 5.94 -0.24
C ARG A 139 -4.99 6.01 -1.33
N SER A 140 -4.70 5.50 -2.52
CA SER A 140 -5.68 5.49 -3.62
C SER A 140 -6.84 4.53 -3.34
N MET A 141 -6.58 3.36 -2.75
CA MET A 141 -7.62 2.45 -2.29
C MET A 141 -8.45 3.06 -1.15
N TYR A 142 -7.80 3.75 -0.20
CA TYR A 142 -8.51 4.44 0.88
C TYR A 142 -9.51 5.46 0.32
N ARG A 143 -9.11 6.32 -0.62
CA ARG A 143 -10.04 7.31 -1.20
C ARG A 143 -11.25 6.70 -1.90
N ARG A 144 -11.10 5.51 -2.49
CA ARG A 144 -12.21 4.80 -3.11
C ARG A 144 -13.16 4.20 -2.06
N LEU A 145 -12.61 3.74 -0.94
CA LEU A 145 -13.35 3.09 0.14
C LEU A 145 -13.96 4.08 1.13
N ALA A 146 -13.32 5.23 1.34
CA ALA A 146 -13.67 6.22 2.36
C ALA A 146 -15.12 6.73 2.25
N PRO A 147 -15.67 7.07 1.06
CA PRO A 147 -17.07 7.47 0.95
C PRO A 147 -18.04 6.36 1.36
N ALA A 148 -17.75 5.11 1.00
CA ALA A 148 -18.57 3.95 1.37
C ALA A 148 -18.54 3.66 2.88
N LEU A 149 -17.51 4.14 3.57
CA LEU A 149 -17.37 4.10 5.02
C LEU A 149 -18.02 5.31 5.73
N GLY A 150 -18.67 6.21 4.99
CA GLY A 150 -19.22 7.46 5.55
C GLY A 150 -18.15 8.46 5.98
N ARG A 151 -16.92 8.33 5.48
CA ARG A 151 -15.85 9.31 5.74
C ARG A 151 -16.06 10.55 4.87
N ALA A 152 -15.64 11.70 5.39
CA ALA A 152 -15.71 12.97 4.68
C ALA A 152 -14.90 12.95 3.36
N GLU A 153 -15.27 13.80 2.40
CA GLU A 153 -14.61 13.91 1.09
C GLU A 153 -13.10 14.21 1.18
N HIS A 154 -12.68 14.86 2.26
CA HIS A 154 -11.30 15.22 2.54
C HIS A 154 -10.63 14.31 3.57
N ALA A 155 -11.24 13.17 3.92
CA ALA A 155 -10.63 12.23 4.85
C ALA A 155 -9.29 11.70 4.32
N HIS A 156 -8.39 11.44 5.26
CA HIS A 156 -7.06 10.92 4.97
C HIS A 156 -6.90 9.56 5.62
N GLY A 157 -6.20 8.67 4.94
CA GLY A 157 -6.00 7.33 5.44
C GLY A 157 -5.36 6.40 4.44
N LEU A 158 -5.16 5.17 4.90
CA LEU A 158 -4.53 4.08 4.18
C LEU A 158 -5.47 2.87 4.21
N CYS A 159 -5.51 2.13 3.11
CA CYS A 159 -6.31 0.92 3.01
C CYS A 159 -5.46 -0.23 2.48
N PHE A 160 -5.49 -1.35 3.18
CA PHE A 160 -4.68 -2.54 2.92
C PHE A 160 -5.59 -3.75 2.74
N GLU A 161 -5.44 -4.46 1.63
CA GLU A 161 -6.31 -5.57 1.23
C GLU A 161 -5.71 -6.93 1.62
N GLU A 162 -6.45 -7.76 2.36
CA GLU A 162 -6.01 -9.06 2.92
C GLU A 162 -5.22 -9.94 1.93
N GLN A 163 -5.73 -10.09 0.70
CA GLN A 163 -5.13 -10.93 -0.36
C GLN A 163 -3.72 -10.50 -0.79
N VAL A 164 -3.37 -9.24 -0.52
CA VAL A 164 -2.08 -8.72 -0.91
C VAL A 164 -1.09 -8.99 0.24
N PHE A 165 -1.50 -8.93 1.52
CA PHE A 165 -0.57 -8.73 2.64
C PHE A 165 -0.15 -9.97 3.47
N ASP A 166 -0.58 -11.19 3.12
CA ASP A 166 -0.35 -12.41 3.93
C ASP A 166 -0.71 -12.23 5.42
N PHE A 167 -1.73 -11.41 5.70
CA PHE A 167 -2.30 -11.26 7.04
C PHE A 167 -3.79 -11.58 6.97
N ASP A 168 -4.33 -12.20 8.02
CA ASP A 168 -5.76 -12.13 8.29
C ASP A 168 -6.05 -10.74 8.89
N ALA A 169 -7.02 -10.03 8.33
CA ALA A 169 -7.39 -8.69 8.79
C ALA A 169 -7.84 -8.72 10.26
N ALA A 170 -8.44 -9.82 10.72
CA ALA A 170 -8.83 -9.98 12.12
C ALA A 170 -7.62 -10.19 13.05
N GLU A 171 -6.66 -11.02 12.65
CA GLU A 171 -5.41 -11.23 13.42
C GLU A 171 -4.59 -9.94 13.51
N LEU A 172 -4.45 -9.22 12.39
CA LEU A 172 -3.74 -7.94 12.35
C LEU A 172 -4.44 -6.87 13.21
N LEU A 173 -5.77 -6.80 13.17
CA LEU A 173 -6.51 -5.90 14.04
C LEU A 173 -6.28 -6.22 15.51
N GLY A 174 -6.20 -7.51 15.88
CA GLY A 174 -5.86 -7.95 17.23
C GLY A 174 -4.46 -7.50 17.67
N VAL A 175 -3.47 -7.60 16.77
CA VAL A 175 -2.12 -7.08 17.03
C VAL A 175 -2.15 -5.57 17.19
N VAL A 176 -2.79 -4.84 16.27
CA VAL A 176 -2.92 -3.37 16.33
C VAL A 176 -3.59 -2.91 17.61
N ALA A 177 -4.68 -3.57 18.02
CA ALA A 177 -5.40 -3.25 19.25
C ALA A 177 -4.50 -3.35 20.49
N ALA A 178 -3.50 -4.22 20.50
CA ALA A 178 -2.58 -4.39 21.63
C ALA A 178 -1.53 -3.25 21.74
N PHE A 179 -1.29 -2.50 20.65
CA PHE A 179 -0.32 -1.40 20.61
C PHE A 179 -0.97 -0.02 20.45
N ALA A 180 -2.24 0.03 20.07
CA ALA A 180 -2.97 1.28 19.90
C ALA A 180 -3.19 1.96 21.27
N PRO A 181 -2.97 3.29 21.37
CA PRO A 181 -3.40 4.07 22.52
C PRO A 181 -4.92 3.99 22.73
N ASP A 182 -5.37 4.21 23.96
CA ASP A 182 -6.79 4.13 24.34
C ASP A 182 -7.68 5.11 23.55
N GLU A 183 -7.11 6.20 23.03
CA GLU A 183 -7.80 7.20 22.24
C GLU A 183 -8.03 6.78 20.77
N VAL A 184 -7.31 5.77 20.27
CA VAL A 184 -7.44 5.29 18.90
C VAL A 184 -8.53 4.23 18.82
N ALA A 185 -9.61 4.54 18.12
CA ALA A 185 -10.70 3.59 17.94
C ALA A 185 -10.25 2.39 17.08
N VAL A 186 -10.25 1.19 17.64
CA VAL A 186 -9.93 -0.05 16.92
C VAL A 186 -11.20 -0.90 16.80
N GLU A 187 -11.72 -1.02 15.58
CA GLU A 187 -13.01 -1.66 15.32
C GLU A 187 -12.91 -2.85 14.38
N ASN A 188 -13.62 -3.93 14.74
CA ASN A 188 -13.81 -5.07 13.84
C ASN A 188 -15.21 -5.02 13.22
N ARG A 189 -15.29 -4.72 11.92
CA ARG A 189 -16.51 -4.73 11.10
C ARG A 189 -16.48 -5.84 10.05
N THR A 190 -15.85 -6.96 10.33
CA THR A 190 -15.81 -8.11 9.40
C THR A 190 -16.99 -9.07 9.55
N VAL A 191 -17.89 -8.84 10.51
CA VAL A 191 -19.01 -9.75 10.82
C VAL A 191 -20.00 -9.83 9.66
N GLU A 192 -20.29 -8.70 9.00
CA GLU A 192 -21.13 -8.62 7.81
C GLU A 192 -20.47 -7.75 6.74
N PRO A 193 -20.44 -8.18 5.47
CA PRO A 193 -19.83 -7.40 4.40
C PRO A 193 -20.66 -6.14 4.13
N ALA A 194 -19.98 -5.00 3.99
CA ALA A 194 -20.64 -3.76 3.62
C ALA A 194 -21.40 -3.90 2.29
N ASP A 195 -22.57 -3.26 2.20
CA ASP A 195 -23.44 -3.26 1.01
C ASP A 195 -22.85 -2.52 -0.20
N SER A 196 -21.67 -1.92 -0.05
CA SER A 196 -21.03 -1.13 -1.10
C SER A 196 -20.53 -2.01 -2.27
N PRO A 197 -20.88 -1.68 -3.52
CA PRO A 197 -20.52 -2.43 -4.71
C PRO A 197 -19.23 -1.84 -5.30
N TRP A 198 -18.09 -2.50 -5.17
CA TRP A 198 -16.98 -2.19 -6.08
C TRP A 198 -16.65 -3.39 -6.94
N GLU A 199 -17.23 -3.33 -8.13
CA GLU A 199 -16.82 -4.03 -9.33
C GLU A 199 -15.45 -3.48 -9.77
N PHE A 200 -14.53 -4.38 -10.12
CA PHE A 200 -13.27 -4.08 -10.80
C PHE A 200 -13.33 -4.64 -12.21
#